data_AF-A0A450Z9F5-F1
#
_entry.id   AF-A0A450Z9F5-F1
#
_cell.length_a   1.000
_cell.length_b   1.000
_cell.length_c   1.000
_cell.angle_alpha   90.00
_cell.angle_beta   90.00
_cell.angle_gamma   90.00
#
_symmetry.space_group_name_H-M   'P 1'
#
loop_
_entity.id
_entity.type
_entity.pdbx_description
1 polymer ?
#
loop_
_entity_poly.entity_id
_entity_poly.type
_entity_poly.pdbx_seq_one_letter_code
_entity_poly.pdbx_strand_id
1 'polypeptide(L)' 'MRFLNLLEVIELHRKIIAQSGGAKGIRDQGALESVIAQPRMTFSGQDL' A
#
# COMPACT_ATOMS: atom_id res chain seq x y z
N MET A 1 4.96 -10.90 11.53
CA MET A 1 4.51 -10.63 10.14
C MET A 1 5.26 -9.41 9.60
N ARG A 2 5.55 -9.34 8.30
CA ARG A 2 6.25 -8.20 7.67
C ARG A 2 5.26 -7.40 6.81
N PHE A 3 5.03 -6.14 7.15
CA PHE A 3 4.22 -5.23 6.33
C PHE A 3 5.04 -4.66 5.18
N LEU A 4 4.43 -4.59 4.00
CA LEU A 4 5.02 -3.94 2.82
C LEU A 4 5.10 -2.42 3.04
N ASN A 5 6.16 -1.80 2.54
CA ASN A 5 6.27 -0.35 2.50
C ASN A 5 5.65 0.23 1.20
N LEU A 6 5.51 1.56 1.14
CA LEU A 6 4.91 2.26 0.01
C LEU A 6 5.53 1.90 -1.34
N LEU A 7 6.86 1.84 -1.42
CA LEU A 7 7.57 1.51 -2.65
C LEU A 7 7.30 0.07 -3.08
N GLU A 8 7.30 -0.86 -2.13
CA GLU A 8 6.99 -2.27 -2.42
C GLU A 8 5.56 -2.44 -2.96
N VAL A 9 4.59 -1.70 -2.42
CA VAL A 9 3.20 -1.73 -2.89
C VAL A 9 3.07 -1.11 -4.29
N ILE A 10 3.74 0.00 -4.56
CA ILE A 10 3.74 0.65 -5.88
C ILE A 10 4.37 -0.28 -6.92
N GLU A 11 5.50 -0.90 -6.61
CA GLU A 11 6.17 -1.83 -7.53
C GLU A 11 5.33 -3.08 -7.81
N LEU A 12 4.66 -3.61 -6.79
CA LEU A 12 3.72 -4.72 -6.98
C LEU A 12 2.55 -4.32 -7.88
N HIS A 13 1.95 -3.15 -7.63
CA HIS A 13 0.86 -2.62 -8.45
C HIS A 13 1.29 -2.47 -9.92
N ARG A 14 2.48 -1.91 -10.19
CA ARG A 14 3.03 -1.80 -11.56
C ARG A 14 3.18 -3.16 -12.22
N LYS A 15 3.70 -4.16 -11.52
CA LYS A 15 3.87 -5.52 -12.04
C LYS A 15 2.54 -6.17 -12.39
N ILE A 16 1.52 -6.01 -11.54
CA ILE A 16 0.18 -6.54 -11.78
C ILE A 16 -0.42 -5.88 -13.02
N ILE A 17 -0.45 -4.55 -13.09
CA ILE A 17 -0.99 -3.83 -14.26
C ILE A 17 -0.24 -4.18 -15.55
N ALA A 18 1.08 -4.41 -15.48
CA ALA A 18 1.85 -4.84 -16.64
C ALA A 18 1.46 -6.24 -17.15
N GLN A 19 1.01 -7.13 -16.26
CA GLN A 19 0.62 -8.51 -16.61
C GLN A 19 -0.87 -8.65 -16.95
N SER A 20 -1.75 -8.01 -16.17
CA SER A 20 -3.21 -8.15 -16.32
C SER A 20 -3.84 -7.08 -17.20
N GLY A 21 -3.12 -6.00 -17.51
CA GLY A 21 -3.70 -4.76 -18.02
C GLY A 21 -4.45 -3.98 -16.93
N GLY A 22 -4.90 -2.77 -17.27
CA GLY A 22 -5.61 -1.87 -16.36
C GLY A 22 -5.12 -0.42 -16.43
N ALA A 23 -5.71 0.44 -15.60
CA ALA A 23 -5.30 1.84 -15.49
C ALA A 23 -3.93 1.96 -14.82
N LYS A 24 -3.04 2.76 -15.42
CA LYS A 24 -1.72 3.07 -14.86
C LYS A 24 -1.82 4.25 -13.90
N GLY A 25 -0.93 4.26 -12.89
CA GLY A 25 -0.82 5.34 -11.92
C GLY A 25 -1.64 5.11 -10.67
N ILE A 26 -1.39 5.93 -9.65
CA ILE A 26 -2.11 5.87 -8.37
C ILE A 26 -3.19 6.95 -8.38
N ARG A 27 -4.45 6.54 -8.12
CA ARG A 27 -5.59 7.46 -8.12
C ARG A 27 -5.50 8.51 -7.01
N ASP A 28 -5.03 8.09 -5.84
CA ASP A 28 -4.87 8.94 -4.67
C ASP A 28 -3.68 8.44 -3.85
N GLN A 29 -2.61 9.24 -3.81
CA GLN A 29 -1.39 8.88 -3.12
C GLN A 29 -1.52 9.04 -1.59
N GLY A 30 -2.27 10.03 -1.12
CA GLY A 30 -2.48 10.25 0.32
C GLY A 30 -3.29 9.12 0.95
N ALA A 31 -4.32 8.65 0.24
CA ALA A 31 -5.08 7.47 0.66
C ALA A 31 -4.21 6.21 0.70
N LEU A 32 -3.33 6.01 -0.29
CA LEU A 32 -2.40 4.88 -0.33
C LEU A 32 -1.42 4.91 0.85
N GLU A 33 -0.85 6.07 1.15
CA GLU A 33 0.05 6.26 2.28
C GLU A 33 -0.65 6.00 3.61
N SER A 34 -1.89 6.48 3.78
CA SER A 34 -2.69 6.25 4.99
C SER A 34 -2.99 4.76 5.21
N VAL A 35 -3.33 4.01 4.16
CA VAL A 35 -3.61 2.56 4.24
C VAL A 35 -2.34 1.77 4.60
N ILE A 36 -1.17 2.20 4.16
CA ILE A 36 0.10 1.54 4.49
C ILE A 36 0.57 1.88 5.92
N ALA A 37 0.20 3.05 6.42
CA ALA A 37 0.47 3.45 7.80
C ALA A 37 -0.48 2.78 8.82
N GLN A 38 -1.73 2.49 8.44
CA GLN A 38 -2.74 1.89 9.31
C GLN A 38 -2.31 0.57 9.99
N PRO A 39 -1.71 -0.42 9.30
CA PRO A 39 -1.24 -1.66 9.92
C PRO A 39 -0.14 -1.48 10.96
N ARG A 40 0.48 -0.29 11.04
CA ARG A 40 1.48 0.07 12.04
C ARG A 40 0.92 1.01 13.12
N MET A 41 -0.35 1.37 13.00
CA MET A 41 -1.01 2.29 13.91
C MET A 41 -1.45 1.51 15.14
N THR A 42 -0.66 1.57 16.21
CA THR A 42 -1.05 1.06 17.53
C THR A 42 -2.12 1.98 18.11
N PHE A 43 -3.31 1.47 18.39
CA PHE A 43 -4.29 2.20 19.20
C PHE A 43 -4.06 1.82 20.65
N SER A 44 -3.67 2.78 21.49
CA SER A 44 -3.42 2.56 22.93
C SER A 44 -2.34 1.50 23.23
N GLY A 45 -1.33 1.35 22.38
CA GLY A 45 -0.21 0.41 22.61
C GLY A 45 -0.57 -1.08 22.42
N GLN A 46 -1.77 -1.39 21.93
CA GLN A 46 -2.12 -2.69 21.39
C GLN A 46 -2.22 -2.61 19.87
N ASP A 47 -1.64 -3.60 19.19
CA ASP A 47 -1.92 -3.85 17.78
C ASP A 47 -3.44 -4.05 17.65
N LEU A 48 -4.07 -3.28 16.77
CA LEU A 48 -5.49 -3.44 16.42
C LEU A 48 -5.73 -4.69 15.55
#